data_AF-T0YGH2-F1
#
_entry.id   AF-T0YGH2-F1
#
_cell.length_a   1.000
_cell.length_b   1.000
_cell.length_c   1.000
_cell.angle_alpha   90.00
_cell.angle_beta   90.00
_cell.angle_gamma   90.00
#
_symmetry.space_group_name_H-M   'P 1'
#
loop_
_entity.id
_entity.type
_entity.pdbx_description
1 polymer ?
#
loop_
_entity_poly.entity_id
_entity_poly.type
_entity_poly.pdbx_seq_one_letter_code
_entity_poly.pdbx_strand_id
1 'polypeptide(L)'
;MEAEFAGKVKCVFIDPPYNTGSAFTHYDDGVEHSIWLSLMRDRLEIIRRLLSEDGSLWITIDDNEAHYLKVLCDEVFGRSNFLSCSIWNHSVQSKGYSGKFSVHHNYVLVYQRSPSFVLKDLPRQEEHNVNYSNPDNDPRGSWRSGDVRNSLVRKNLMYNITTPSGKTIQHPSKGWRFSRETFDKELAEGKIKFSPDESRIIRKIYLADQEGRVPETIWFAQDVGTTREASSEVRAFVEGDFFDTPKPERLLKRVLEIATNPGDLVLDSFAGSGTTGAVAHKMGRRWIMVELGEHCHTHIIPRLQKVIDGEDKGGISEAVSWQGGGGFRYYTLAPSLLQQDAYGQWVINKEYNAEMLAQALCKLEGFTYAPSDAHYWMHGHSTERDYIYVTTANLNHEQLQQLSDEAGAERSLLVLCTAFGGRGDYPNLTVKKIPKQVLSRCEWGHDDYSLQIENLPKAPPFPPDPLPQAGEGRKSMPVNVAQGGLFDEGGEITWQRSRR
;
A
#
# COMPACT_ATOMS: atom_id res chain seq x y z
N MET A 1 -4.97 4.30 17.24
CA MET A 1 -5.40 4.29 15.82
C MET A 1 -6.66 3.45 15.62
N GLU A 2 -6.66 2.16 15.97
CA GLU A 2 -7.81 1.26 15.75
C GLU A 2 -9.14 1.78 16.32
N ALA A 3 -9.14 2.29 17.56
CA ALA A 3 -10.35 2.81 18.22
C ALA A 3 -11.09 3.89 17.41
N GLU A 4 -10.38 4.62 16.55
CA GLU A 4 -10.92 5.75 15.81
C GLU A 4 -11.10 5.43 14.32
N PHE A 5 -10.25 4.59 13.74
CA PHE A 5 -10.15 4.36 12.30
C PHE A 5 -10.52 2.94 11.84
N ALA A 6 -10.84 2.02 12.74
CA ALA A 6 -11.33 0.69 12.37
C ALA A 6 -12.55 0.80 11.43
N GLY A 7 -12.51 0.08 10.30
CA GLY A 7 -13.57 0.08 9.30
C GLY A 7 -13.71 1.37 8.48
N LYS A 8 -12.73 2.29 8.49
CA LYS A 8 -12.86 3.62 7.85
C LYS A 8 -11.86 3.90 6.73
N VAL A 9 -10.80 3.12 6.59
CA VAL A 9 -9.75 3.36 5.59
C VAL A 9 -10.19 2.83 4.22
N LYS A 10 -10.20 3.67 3.20
CA LYS A 10 -10.63 3.29 1.85
C LYS A 10 -9.54 2.57 1.06
N CYS A 11 -8.31 3.05 1.17
CA CYS A 11 -7.17 2.51 0.44
C CYS A 11 -5.97 2.44 1.37
N VAL A 12 -5.35 1.28 1.43
CA VAL A 12 -4.05 1.09 2.08
C VAL A 12 -3.05 0.83 0.99
N PHE A 13 -2.01 1.64 0.89
CA PHE A 13 -0.86 1.39 0.05
C PHE A 13 0.34 1.18 0.96
N ILE A 14 1.06 0.09 0.79
CA ILE A 14 2.28 -0.18 1.56
C ILE A 14 3.42 -0.61 0.64
N ASP A 15 4.61 -0.20 1.04
CA ASP A 15 5.88 -0.53 0.40
C ASP A 15 6.83 -1.13 1.45
N PRO A 16 6.59 -2.38 1.90
CA PRO A 16 7.40 -3.01 2.94
C PRO A 16 8.85 -3.23 2.46
N PRO A 17 9.80 -3.50 3.37
CA PRO A 17 11.15 -3.92 2.99
C PRO A 17 11.09 -5.21 2.16
N TYR A 18 11.86 -5.28 1.09
CA TYR A 18 11.80 -6.37 0.10
C TYR A 18 12.61 -7.61 0.50
N ASN A 19 13.44 -7.51 1.54
CA ASN A 19 14.28 -8.58 2.06
C ASN A 19 15.33 -9.08 1.03
N THR A 20 15.99 -8.15 0.35
CA THR A 20 16.88 -8.47 -0.79
C THR A 20 18.27 -8.98 -0.38
N GLY A 21 18.58 -8.96 0.91
CA GLY A 21 19.89 -9.19 1.49
C GLY A 21 20.88 -8.03 1.30
N SER A 22 20.40 -6.86 0.86
CA SER A 22 21.24 -5.68 0.62
C SER A 22 21.47 -4.91 1.91
N ALA A 23 22.68 -4.37 2.10
CA ALA A 23 22.93 -3.47 3.22
C ALA A 23 22.32 -2.09 2.91
N PHE A 24 21.14 -1.80 3.45
CA PHE A 24 20.61 -0.44 3.51
C PHE A 24 21.00 0.18 4.86
N THR A 25 21.26 1.49 4.87
CA THR A 25 21.63 2.23 6.10
C THR A 25 20.44 2.41 7.06
N HIS A 26 19.22 2.23 6.57
CA HIS A 26 18.00 2.69 7.22
C HIS A 26 17.08 1.58 7.75
N TYR A 27 17.27 0.33 7.34
CA TYR A 27 16.55 -0.85 7.86
C TYR A 27 17.33 -2.15 7.55
N ASP A 28 17.10 -3.20 8.34
CA ASP A 28 17.67 -4.53 8.06
C ASP A 28 16.89 -5.20 6.92
N ASP A 29 17.55 -5.37 5.77
CA ASP A 29 16.99 -5.97 4.55
C ASP A 29 17.55 -7.37 4.30
N GLY A 30 17.96 -8.09 5.36
CA GLY A 30 18.43 -9.47 5.29
C GLY A 30 17.83 -10.36 6.39
N VAL A 31 16.58 -10.07 6.77
CA VAL A 31 15.87 -10.78 7.84
C VAL A 31 15.53 -12.20 7.40
N GLU A 32 15.63 -13.15 8.34
CA GLU A 32 15.22 -14.52 8.06
C GLU A 32 13.73 -14.57 7.66
N HIS A 33 13.43 -15.35 6.62
CA HIS A 33 12.13 -15.34 5.94
C HIS A 33 10.93 -15.51 6.88
N SER A 34 11.02 -16.42 7.87
CA SER A 34 9.93 -16.65 8.83
C SER A 34 9.69 -15.44 9.76
N ILE A 35 10.75 -14.69 10.08
CA ILE A 35 10.65 -13.46 10.86
C ILE A 35 9.97 -12.37 10.02
N TRP A 36 10.39 -12.19 8.76
CA TRP A 36 9.77 -11.22 7.85
C TRP A 36 8.27 -11.48 7.68
N LEU A 37 7.89 -12.75 7.46
CA LEU A 37 6.49 -13.14 7.35
C LEU A 37 5.69 -12.88 8.63
N SER A 38 6.26 -13.16 9.80
CA SER A 38 5.59 -12.91 11.08
C SER A 38 5.32 -11.42 11.28
N LEU A 39 6.30 -10.56 10.99
CA LEU A 39 6.15 -9.11 11.07
C LEU A 39 5.08 -8.58 10.11
N MET A 40 5.02 -9.11 8.90
CA MET A 40 4.01 -8.74 7.91
C MET A 40 2.63 -9.25 8.29
N ARG A 41 2.51 -10.45 8.89
CA ARG A 41 1.23 -11.05 9.30
C ARG A 41 0.50 -10.15 10.27
N ASP A 42 1.16 -9.73 11.34
CA ASP A 42 0.55 -8.90 12.39
C ASP A 42 0.08 -7.54 11.82
N ARG A 43 0.86 -6.95 10.91
CA ARG A 43 0.50 -5.70 10.23
C ARG A 43 -0.69 -5.88 9.31
N LEU A 44 -0.71 -6.95 8.51
CA LEU A 44 -1.81 -7.24 7.58
C LEU A 44 -3.13 -7.48 8.32
N GLU A 45 -3.09 -8.13 9.50
CA GLU A 45 -4.27 -8.31 10.35
C GLU A 45 -4.83 -6.97 10.84
N ILE A 46 -3.97 -6.05 11.30
CA ILE A 46 -4.38 -4.69 11.70
C ILE A 46 -4.94 -3.92 10.50
N ILE A 47 -4.23 -3.92 9.36
CA ILE A 47 -4.65 -3.27 8.12
C ILE A 47 -6.05 -3.74 7.71
N ARG A 48 -6.31 -5.05 7.79
CA ARG A 48 -7.62 -5.63 7.47
C ARG A 48 -8.74 -5.11 8.39
N ARG A 49 -8.45 -4.84 9.67
CA ARG A 49 -9.41 -4.24 10.62
C ARG A 49 -9.63 -2.74 10.36
N LEU A 50 -8.61 -2.04 9.87
CA LEU A 50 -8.68 -0.61 9.54
C LEU A 50 -9.45 -0.33 8.25
N LEU A 51 -9.37 -1.21 7.26
CA LEU A 51 -10.07 -1.06 5.98
C LEU A 51 -11.59 -1.02 6.15
N SER A 52 -12.25 -0.10 5.45
CA SER A 52 -13.70 -0.13 5.25
C SER A 52 -14.11 -1.37 4.48
N GLU A 53 -15.38 -1.80 4.59
CA GLU A 53 -15.85 -3.01 3.89
C GLU A 53 -15.66 -2.91 2.38
N ASP A 54 -15.78 -1.69 1.83
CA ASP A 54 -15.54 -1.35 0.43
C ASP A 54 -14.10 -0.85 0.18
N GLY A 55 -13.14 -1.19 1.03
CA GLY A 55 -11.74 -0.76 0.94
C GLY A 55 -10.83 -1.74 0.19
N SER A 56 -9.62 -1.29 -0.17
CA SER A 56 -8.61 -2.11 -0.85
C SER A 56 -7.19 -1.94 -0.27
N LEU A 57 -6.40 -2.99 -0.39
CA LEU A 57 -4.98 -3.06 -0.04
C LEU A 57 -4.14 -3.23 -1.31
N TRP A 58 -3.10 -2.41 -1.41
CA TRP A 58 -2.14 -2.38 -2.50
C TRP A 58 -0.73 -2.50 -1.94
N ILE A 59 0.05 -3.48 -2.39
CA ILE A 59 1.39 -3.73 -1.85
C ILE A 59 2.41 -3.79 -2.98
N THR A 60 3.42 -2.93 -2.94
CA THR A 60 4.59 -3.06 -3.82
C THR A 60 5.60 -4.04 -3.23
N ILE A 61 6.13 -4.94 -4.07
CA ILE A 61 7.10 -5.96 -3.65
C ILE A 61 7.91 -6.46 -4.85
N ASP A 62 9.13 -6.96 -4.66
CA ASP A 62 9.92 -7.63 -5.70
C ASP A 62 9.74 -9.16 -5.68
N ASP A 63 10.56 -9.88 -6.45
CA ASP A 63 10.49 -11.33 -6.56
C ASP A 63 10.94 -12.12 -5.31
N ASN A 64 11.66 -11.51 -4.37
CA ASN A 64 12.16 -12.21 -3.19
C ASN A 64 11.01 -12.69 -2.31
N GLU A 65 10.07 -11.79 -2.00
CA GLU A 65 8.99 -12.06 -1.04
C GLU A 65 7.58 -12.07 -1.66
N ALA A 66 7.41 -11.69 -2.94
CA ALA A 66 6.10 -11.58 -3.59
C ALA A 66 5.21 -12.82 -3.42
N HIS A 67 5.76 -14.00 -3.64
CA HIS A 67 4.99 -15.24 -3.64
C HIS A 67 4.54 -15.64 -2.24
N TYR A 68 5.40 -15.47 -1.24
CA TYR A 68 5.11 -15.78 0.16
C TYR A 68 4.16 -14.75 0.77
N LEU A 69 4.40 -13.47 0.51
CA LEU A 69 3.49 -12.40 0.89
C LEU A 69 2.09 -12.61 0.30
N LYS A 70 2.01 -13.08 -0.95
CA LYS A 70 0.73 -13.40 -1.61
C LYS A 70 -0.02 -14.55 -0.92
N VAL A 71 0.70 -15.58 -0.44
CA VAL A 71 0.11 -16.67 0.34
C VAL A 71 -0.37 -16.16 1.70
N LEU A 72 0.43 -15.34 2.37
CA LEU A 72 0.06 -14.71 3.64
C LEU A 72 -1.16 -13.80 3.50
N CYS A 73 -1.25 -13.01 2.43
CA CYS A 73 -2.42 -12.19 2.15
C CYS A 73 -3.67 -13.05 1.88
N ASP A 74 -3.54 -14.21 1.22
CA ASP A 74 -4.67 -15.14 1.03
C ASP A 74 -5.20 -15.69 2.36
N GLU A 75 -4.32 -15.91 3.34
CA GLU A 75 -4.72 -16.33 4.68
C GLU A 75 -5.48 -15.22 5.42
N VAL A 76 -4.94 -13.99 5.42
CA VAL A 76 -5.50 -12.86 6.17
C VAL A 76 -6.77 -12.29 5.51
N PHE A 77 -6.74 -12.06 4.20
CA PHE A 77 -7.84 -11.43 3.46
C PHE A 77 -8.83 -12.44 2.86
N GLY A 78 -8.43 -13.70 2.74
CA GLY A 78 -9.18 -14.72 2.01
C GLY A 78 -8.87 -14.70 0.52
N ARG A 79 -8.58 -15.89 -0.05
CA ARG A 79 -8.23 -16.04 -1.47
C ARG A 79 -9.24 -15.45 -2.46
N SER A 80 -10.53 -15.47 -2.13
CA SER A 80 -11.59 -14.90 -2.98
C SER A 80 -11.55 -13.37 -3.07
N ASN A 81 -10.80 -12.71 -2.18
CA ASN A 81 -10.64 -11.27 -2.16
C ASN A 81 -9.35 -10.80 -2.84
N PHE A 82 -8.57 -11.70 -3.42
CA PHE A 82 -7.49 -11.34 -4.32
C PHE A 82 -8.08 -10.83 -5.64
N LEU A 83 -7.66 -9.63 -6.07
CA LEU A 83 -8.13 -9.02 -7.31
C LEU A 83 -7.14 -9.22 -8.46
N SER A 84 -5.87 -8.90 -8.22
CA SER A 84 -4.84 -8.94 -9.26
C SER A 84 -3.42 -8.84 -8.69
N CYS A 85 -2.46 -9.23 -9.51
CA CYS A 85 -1.05 -8.90 -9.35
C CYS A 85 -0.63 -8.09 -10.58
N SER A 86 -0.45 -6.78 -10.41
CA SER A 86 0.02 -5.91 -11.48
C SER A 86 1.54 -5.90 -11.54
N ILE A 87 2.09 -5.77 -12.74
CA ILE A 87 3.52 -5.69 -13.03
C ILE A 87 3.87 -4.22 -13.26
N TRP A 88 4.68 -3.65 -12.38
CA TRP A 88 5.20 -2.29 -12.55
C TRP A 88 6.59 -2.35 -13.16
N ASN A 89 6.74 -1.81 -14.38
CA ASN A 89 8.03 -1.63 -15.04
C ASN A 89 8.82 -0.51 -14.37
N HIS A 90 9.65 -0.87 -13.40
CA HIS A 90 10.36 0.08 -12.54
C HIS A 90 11.69 0.57 -13.16
N SER A 91 12.20 -0.09 -14.20
CA SER A 91 13.46 0.24 -14.88
C SER A 91 13.41 -0.06 -16.37
N VAL A 92 13.85 0.88 -17.21
CA VAL A 92 13.90 0.71 -18.68
C VAL A 92 15.27 0.32 -19.22
N GLN A 93 16.33 0.38 -18.39
CA GLN A 93 17.71 0.12 -18.83
C GLN A 93 18.17 -1.27 -18.40
N SER A 94 18.62 -2.09 -19.35
CA SER A 94 19.11 -3.44 -19.07
C SER A 94 20.36 -3.38 -18.20
N LYS A 95 20.40 -4.22 -17.15
CA LYS A 95 21.59 -4.40 -16.34
C LYS A 95 22.47 -5.48 -17.00
N GLY A 96 23.67 -5.10 -17.41
CA GLY A 96 24.60 -5.96 -18.17
C GLY A 96 25.32 -7.03 -17.35
N TYR A 97 24.64 -7.71 -16.42
CA TYR A 97 25.25 -8.79 -15.64
C TYR A 97 25.15 -10.13 -16.36
N SER A 98 26.28 -10.72 -16.70
CA SER A 98 26.33 -12.06 -17.31
C SER A 98 25.75 -13.12 -16.37
N GLY A 99 24.97 -14.06 -16.91
CA GLY A 99 24.40 -15.18 -16.17
C GLY A 99 23.21 -14.87 -15.27
N LYS A 100 22.64 -13.65 -15.34
CA LYS A 100 21.45 -13.25 -14.57
C LYS A 100 20.37 -12.67 -15.50
N PHE A 101 19.11 -12.81 -15.10
CA PHE A 101 18.04 -12.04 -15.73
C PHE A 101 18.18 -10.56 -15.36
N SER A 102 18.07 -9.68 -16.36
CA SER A 102 17.91 -8.25 -16.11
C SER A 102 16.49 -8.02 -15.62
N VAL A 103 16.29 -7.86 -14.31
CA VAL A 103 14.96 -7.62 -13.71
C VAL A 103 14.58 -6.16 -13.95
N HIS A 104 13.39 -5.96 -14.52
CA HIS A 104 12.86 -4.65 -14.92
C HIS A 104 11.53 -4.32 -14.26
N HIS A 105 10.99 -5.24 -13.47
CA HIS A 105 9.67 -5.09 -12.89
C HIS A 105 9.63 -5.43 -11.42
N ASN A 106 8.70 -4.79 -10.72
CA ASN A 106 8.22 -5.17 -9.41
C ASN A 106 6.74 -5.54 -9.52
N TYR A 107 6.19 -6.12 -8.48
CA TYR A 107 4.79 -6.49 -8.37
C TYR A 107 4.00 -5.45 -7.57
N VAL A 108 2.71 -5.35 -7.87
CA VAL A 108 1.72 -4.66 -7.06
C VAL A 108 0.59 -5.64 -6.77
N LEU A 109 0.58 -6.20 -5.55
CA LEU A 109 -0.48 -7.11 -5.11
C LEU A 109 -1.72 -6.30 -4.72
N VAL A 110 -2.89 -6.74 -5.19
CA VAL A 110 -4.15 -6.04 -4.99
C VAL A 110 -5.18 -6.95 -4.32
N TYR A 111 -5.66 -6.52 -3.16
CA TYR A 111 -6.72 -7.18 -2.41
C TYR A 111 -7.86 -6.22 -2.12
N GLN A 112 -9.09 -6.72 -2.12
CA GLN A 112 -10.24 -6.03 -1.56
C GLN A 112 -10.52 -6.49 -0.14
N ARG A 113 -11.17 -5.66 0.66
CA ARG A 113 -11.64 -6.06 2.00
C ARG A 113 -12.86 -6.96 1.93
N SER A 114 -13.75 -6.72 0.96
CA SER A 114 -14.92 -7.54 0.66
C SER A 114 -15.36 -7.31 -0.81
N PRO A 115 -16.30 -8.10 -1.35
CA PRO A 115 -16.84 -7.90 -2.69
C PRO A 115 -17.56 -6.56 -2.94
N SER A 116 -17.73 -5.70 -1.93
CA SER A 116 -18.33 -4.37 -2.09
C SER A 116 -17.36 -3.33 -2.65
N PHE A 117 -16.05 -3.62 -2.69
CA PHE A 117 -15.08 -2.73 -3.33
C PHE A 117 -15.36 -2.64 -4.84
N VAL A 118 -15.35 -1.41 -5.36
CA VAL A 118 -15.55 -1.13 -6.78
C VAL A 118 -14.23 -0.65 -7.38
N LEU A 119 -13.67 -1.45 -8.27
CA LEU A 119 -12.51 -1.08 -9.08
C LEU A 119 -12.92 -0.04 -10.11
N LYS A 120 -12.33 1.16 -10.07
CA LYS A 120 -12.69 2.24 -10.99
C LYS A 120 -11.96 2.13 -12.33
N ASP A 121 -12.65 2.56 -13.38
CA ASP A 121 -12.03 2.75 -14.68
C ASP A 121 -11.05 3.94 -14.67
N LEU A 122 -9.98 3.80 -15.44
CA LEU A 122 -9.02 4.87 -15.70
C LEU A 122 -9.61 5.89 -16.68
N PRO A 123 -9.23 7.17 -16.59
CA PRO A 123 -9.65 8.17 -17.55
C PRO A 123 -9.14 7.83 -18.96
N ARG A 124 -9.96 8.18 -19.94
CA ARG A 124 -9.67 7.95 -21.35
C ARG A 124 -9.10 9.23 -21.96
N GLN A 125 -7.87 9.16 -22.47
CA GLN A 125 -7.16 10.25 -23.15
C GLN A 125 -7.27 10.15 -24.68
N GLU A 126 -6.96 11.23 -25.40
CA GLU A 126 -7.05 11.29 -26.88
C GLU A 126 -6.20 10.25 -27.61
N GLU A 127 -5.04 9.88 -27.06
CA GLU A 127 -4.19 8.80 -27.60
C GLU A 127 -4.93 7.44 -27.69
N HIS A 128 -5.94 7.22 -26.86
CA HIS A 128 -6.76 6.01 -26.90
C HIS A 128 -7.82 6.05 -28.01
N ASN A 129 -8.09 7.24 -28.55
CA ASN A 129 -9.12 7.51 -29.54
C ASN A 129 -8.59 7.46 -30.99
N VAL A 130 -7.28 7.27 -31.19
CA VAL A 130 -6.61 7.31 -32.50
C VAL A 130 -7.19 6.35 -33.55
N ASN A 131 -7.80 5.26 -33.12
CA ASN A 131 -8.39 4.25 -34.01
C ASN A 131 -9.87 4.52 -34.34
N TYR A 132 -10.46 5.61 -33.83
CA TYR A 132 -11.84 5.99 -34.10
C TYR A 132 -11.87 7.02 -35.23
N SER A 133 -12.78 6.82 -36.19
CA SER A 133 -13.00 7.75 -37.30
C SER A 133 -14.46 7.70 -37.75
N ASN A 134 -14.92 8.69 -38.51
CA ASN A 134 -16.29 8.69 -39.07
C ASN A 134 -16.28 8.73 -40.61
N PRO A 135 -15.76 7.68 -41.29
CA PRO A 135 -15.60 7.70 -42.73
C PRO A 135 -16.92 7.63 -43.51
N ASP A 136 -18.01 7.22 -42.86
CA ASP A 136 -19.33 7.07 -43.45
C ASP A 136 -20.35 8.11 -42.97
N ASN A 137 -19.89 9.19 -42.32
CA ASN A 137 -20.74 10.28 -41.81
C ASN A 137 -21.91 9.77 -40.94
N ASP A 138 -21.66 8.76 -40.11
CA ASP A 138 -22.64 8.23 -39.18
C ASP A 138 -23.05 9.33 -38.18
N PRO A 139 -24.36 9.56 -37.94
CA PRO A 139 -24.83 10.61 -37.03
C PRO A 139 -24.41 10.38 -35.57
N ARG A 140 -24.01 9.16 -35.19
CA ARG A 140 -23.47 8.84 -33.86
C ARG A 140 -21.99 9.20 -33.70
N GLY A 141 -21.35 9.72 -34.74
CA GLY A 141 -19.97 10.17 -34.70
C GLY A 141 -18.94 9.05 -34.92
N SER A 142 -17.71 9.32 -34.47
CA SER A 142 -16.56 8.45 -34.72
C SER A 142 -16.73 7.06 -34.12
N TRP A 143 -16.36 6.03 -34.90
CA TRP A 143 -16.42 4.63 -34.51
C TRP A 143 -15.17 3.89 -34.96
N ARG A 144 -14.95 2.71 -34.39
CA ARG A 144 -13.93 1.75 -34.85
C ARG A 144 -14.55 0.40 -35.14
N SER A 145 -13.87 -0.40 -35.97
CA SER A 145 -14.30 -1.77 -36.24
C SER A 145 -14.04 -2.67 -35.02
N GLY A 146 -15.07 -3.37 -34.54
CA GLY A 146 -14.98 -4.39 -33.51
C GLY A 146 -14.83 -5.79 -34.09
N ASP A 147 -14.21 -6.71 -33.33
CA ASP A 147 -14.19 -8.13 -33.71
C ASP A 147 -15.61 -8.72 -33.62
N VAL A 148 -16.00 -9.45 -34.66
CA VAL A 148 -17.30 -10.10 -34.80
C VAL A 148 -17.26 -11.59 -34.48
N ARG A 149 -16.08 -12.13 -34.16
CA ARG A 149 -15.86 -13.55 -33.84
C ARG A 149 -16.00 -13.82 -32.34
N ASN A 150 -16.44 -15.01 -31.99
CA ASN A 150 -16.43 -15.48 -30.61
C ASN A 150 -15.09 -16.13 -30.23
N SER A 151 -14.69 -15.99 -28.96
CA SER A 151 -13.44 -16.59 -28.45
C SER A 151 -13.55 -18.10 -28.21
N LEU A 152 -14.75 -18.60 -27.92
CA LEU A 152 -15.07 -19.99 -27.59
C LEU A 152 -16.05 -20.59 -28.60
N VAL A 153 -15.98 -21.90 -28.83
CA VAL A 153 -16.94 -22.60 -29.69
C VAL A 153 -18.31 -22.59 -29.03
N ARG A 154 -19.31 -21.97 -29.69
CA ARG A 154 -20.70 -21.95 -29.22
C ARG A 154 -21.64 -22.30 -30.35
N LYS A 155 -22.28 -23.48 -30.26
CA LYS A 155 -23.18 -24.01 -31.30
C LYS A 155 -24.32 -23.04 -31.66
N ASN A 156 -24.87 -22.34 -30.67
CA ASN A 156 -25.95 -21.37 -30.86
C ASN A 156 -25.51 -20.07 -31.59
N LEU A 157 -24.21 -19.85 -31.76
CA LEU A 157 -23.65 -18.69 -32.48
C LEU A 157 -23.12 -19.05 -33.88
N MET A 158 -23.29 -20.31 -34.29
CA MET A 158 -22.85 -20.85 -35.58
C MET A 158 -24.00 -20.85 -36.57
N TYR A 159 -24.30 -19.69 -37.14
CA TYR A 159 -25.36 -19.53 -38.13
C TYR A 159 -24.86 -18.67 -39.28
N ASN A 160 -25.30 -18.99 -40.49
CA ASN A 160 -24.95 -18.21 -41.67
C ASN A 160 -25.80 -16.95 -41.75
N ILE A 161 -25.22 -15.89 -42.31
CA ILE A 161 -25.88 -14.60 -42.51
C ILE A 161 -26.16 -14.42 -43.98
N THR A 162 -27.43 -14.19 -44.33
CA THR A 162 -27.83 -13.82 -45.69
C THR A 162 -27.79 -12.30 -45.82
N THR A 163 -27.12 -11.81 -46.85
CA THR A 163 -26.95 -10.37 -47.13
C THR A 163 -28.12 -9.83 -47.98
N PRO A 164 -28.29 -8.51 -48.09
CA PRO A 164 -29.35 -7.91 -48.92
C PRO A 164 -29.31 -8.34 -50.39
N SER A 165 -28.14 -8.58 -50.97
CA SER A 165 -28.01 -9.12 -52.33
C SER A 165 -28.25 -10.63 -52.46
N GLY A 166 -28.52 -11.32 -51.34
CA GLY A 166 -28.74 -12.78 -51.30
C GLY A 166 -27.46 -13.62 -51.12
N LYS A 167 -26.28 -13.00 -50.96
CA LYS A 167 -25.05 -13.74 -50.65
C LYS A 167 -25.14 -14.35 -49.25
N THR A 168 -24.39 -15.42 -49.02
CA THR A 168 -24.31 -16.09 -47.72
C THR A 168 -22.91 -15.92 -47.13
N ILE A 169 -22.83 -15.28 -45.96
CA ILE A 169 -21.60 -15.17 -45.17
C ILE A 169 -21.59 -16.33 -44.17
N GLN A 170 -20.57 -17.19 -44.31
CA GLN A 170 -20.37 -18.33 -43.42
C GLN A 170 -19.93 -17.85 -42.04
N HIS A 171 -20.41 -18.53 -41.00
CA HIS A 171 -19.97 -18.23 -39.64
C HIS A 171 -18.49 -18.57 -39.42
N PRO A 172 -17.80 -17.86 -38.50
CA PRO A 172 -16.46 -18.24 -38.07
C PRO A 172 -16.44 -19.64 -37.42
N SER A 173 -15.28 -20.29 -37.37
CA SER A 173 -15.12 -21.64 -36.80
C SER A 173 -15.56 -21.78 -35.33
N LYS A 174 -15.62 -20.67 -34.58
CA LYS A 174 -16.09 -20.62 -33.19
C LYS A 174 -17.48 -19.97 -33.02
N GLY A 175 -18.10 -19.56 -34.13
CA GLY A 175 -19.33 -18.78 -34.15
C GLY A 175 -19.12 -17.27 -34.10
N TRP A 176 -20.21 -16.54 -34.31
CA TRP A 176 -20.29 -15.08 -34.20
C TRP A 176 -20.24 -14.62 -32.74
N ARG A 177 -19.90 -13.35 -32.51
CA ARG A 177 -19.89 -12.74 -31.18
C ARG A 177 -21.27 -12.61 -30.55
N PHE A 178 -22.31 -12.54 -31.38
CA PHE A 178 -23.69 -12.25 -30.99
C PHE A 178 -24.60 -13.40 -31.43
N SER A 179 -25.73 -13.56 -30.74
CA SER A 179 -26.80 -14.45 -31.18
C SER A 179 -27.48 -13.90 -32.43
N ARG A 180 -28.29 -14.73 -33.11
CA ARG A 180 -29.06 -14.29 -34.27
C ARG A 180 -29.95 -13.08 -33.97
N GLU A 181 -30.64 -13.12 -32.84
CA GLU A 181 -31.49 -12.03 -32.36
C GLU A 181 -30.70 -10.73 -32.12
N THR A 182 -29.56 -10.82 -31.42
CA THR A 182 -28.71 -9.64 -31.18
C THR A 182 -28.12 -9.10 -32.49
N PHE A 183 -27.75 -9.97 -33.44
CA PHE A 183 -27.31 -9.56 -34.76
C PHE A 183 -28.39 -8.77 -35.50
N ASP A 184 -29.60 -9.31 -35.59
CA ASP A 184 -30.70 -8.67 -36.33
C ASP A 184 -31.05 -7.30 -35.69
N LYS A 185 -31.01 -7.21 -34.35
CA LYS A 185 -31.16 -5.96 -33.61
C LYS A 185 -30.04 -4.96 -33.90
N GLU A 186 -28.77 -5.35 -33.75
CA GLU A 186 -27.63 -4.46 -33.99
C GLU A 186 -27.52 -4.04 -35.47
N LEU A 187 -27.97 -4.88 -36.41
CA LEU A 187 -28.09 -4.55 -37.83
C LEU A 187 -29.17 -3.50 -38.06
N ALA A 188 -30.35 -3.66 -37.47
CA ALA A 188 -31.45 -2.69 -37.57
C ALA A 188 -31.08 -1.34 -36.94
N GLU A 189 -30.34 -1.35 -35.83
CA GLU A 189 -29.79 -0.15 -35.19
C GLU A 189 -28.58 0.43 -35.94
N GLY A 190 -28.10 -0.20 -37.01
CA GLY A 190 -26.93 0.23 -37.79
C GLY A 190 -25.58 0.11 -37.05
N LYS A 191 -25.55 -0.58 -35.90
CA LYS A 191 -24.31 -0.93 -35.17
C LYS A 191 -23.53 -2.03 -35.89
N ILE A 192 -24.19 -2.82 -36.73
CA ILE A 192 -23.56 -3.73 -37.69
C ILE A 192 -23.91 -3.27 -39.10
N LYS A 193 -22.93 -3.32 -40.01
CA LYS A 193 -23.15 -3.13 -41.44
C LYS A 193 -22.44 -4.20 -42.26
N PHE A 194 -22.88 -4.38 -43.50
CA PHE A 194 -22.13 -5.18 -44.47
C PHE A 194 -20.98 -4.37 -45.07
N SER A 195 -19.89 -5.04 -45.46
CA SER A 195 -18.88 -4.42 -46.33
C SER A 195 -19.50 -4.08 -47.69
N PRO A 196 -18.91 -3.14 -48.46
CA PRO A 196 -19.47 -2.74 -49.76
C PRO A 196 -19.67 -3.90 -50.76
N ASP A 197 -18.84 -4.93 -50.69
CA ASP A 197 -18.91 -6.16 -51.50
C ASP A 197 -19.77 -7.28 -50.87
N GLU A 198 -20.29 -7.04 -49.67
CA GLU A 198 -21.05 -7.97 -48.84
C GLU A 198 -20.33 -9.29 -48.53
N SER A 199 -18.98 -9.29 -48.53
CA SER A 199 -18.18 -10.46 -48.17
C SER A 199 -18.04 -10.65 -46.65
N ARG A 200 -18.25 -9.59 -45.86
CA ARG A 200 -18.15 -9.62 -44.40
C ARG A 200 -19.08 -8.62 -43.74
N ILE A 201 -19.27 -8.79 -42.44
CA ILE A 201 -19.93 -7.84 -41.56
C ILE A 201 -18.90 -7.00 -40.80
N ILE A 202 -19.26 -5.75 -40.50
CA ILE A 202 -18.46 -4.77 -39.78
C ILE A 202 -19.29 -4.33 -38.59
N ARG A 203 -18.77 -4.57 -37.38
CA ARG A 203 -19.36 -4.06 -36.13
C ARG A 203 -18.75 -2.71 -35.80
N LYS A 204 -19.59 -1.70 -35.62
CA LYS A 204 -19.19 -0.36 -35.20
C LYS A 204 -19.20 -0.27 -33.66
N ILE A 205 -18.08 0.14 -33.09
CA ILE A 205 -17.98 0.51 -31.67
C ILE A 205 -17.83 2.02 -31.66
N TYR A 206 -18.85 2.73 -31.16
CA TYR A 206 -18.89 4.19 -31.17
C TYR A 206 -18.09 4.78 -30.02
N LEU A 207 -17.35 5.86 -30.30
CA LEU A 207 -16.57 6.58 -29.29
C LEU A 207 -17.47 7.21 -28.23
N ALA A 208 -18.66 7.70 -28.64
CA ALA A 208 -19.65 8.30 -27.74
C ALA A 208 -20.15 7.33 -26.65
N ASP A 209 -20.08 6.02 -26.90
CA ASP A 209 -20.51 4.98 -25.96
C ASP A 209 -19.35 4.49 -25.08
N GLN A 210 -18.14 5.07 -25.19
CA GLN A 210 -16.97 4.62 -24.43
C GLN A 210 -16.72 5.55 -23.23
N GLU A 211 -16.87 5.02 -22.03
CA GLU A 211 -16.49 5.67 -20.78
C GLU A 211 -15.29 4.96 -20.17
N GLY A 212 -14.26 5.73 -19.81
CA GLY A 212 -13.07 5.22 -19.14
C GLY A 212 -12.33 4.10 -19.87
N ARG A 213 -11.43 3.44 -19.14
CA ARG A 213 -10.73 2.21 -19.54
C ARG A 213 -10.54 1.32 -18.33
N VAL A 214 -10.83 0.03 -18.50
CA VAL A 214 -10.54 -0.98 -17.47
C VAL A 214 -9.03 -0.97 -17.16
N PRO A 215 -8.61 -0.93 -15.89
CA PRO A 215 -7.20 -0.97 -15.52
C PRO A 215 -6.51 -2.25 -16.02
N GLU A 216 -5.40 -2.09 -16.74
CA GLU A 216 -4.56 -3.19 -17.20
C GLU A 216 -3.57 -3.61 -16.10
N THR A 217 -3.05 -4.85 -16.16
CA THR A 217 -2.14 -5.40 -15.15
C THR A 217 -0.67 -5.23 -15.48
N ILE A 218 -0.31 -4.58 -16.59
CA ILE A 218 1.07 -4.20 -16.92
C ILE A 218 1.14 -2.68 -16.95
N TRP A 219 1.96 -2.11 -16.07
CA TRP A 219 2.12 -0.68 -15.92
C TRP A 219 3.50 -0.26 -16.40
N PHE A 220 3.53 0.39 -17.56
CA PHE A 220 4.78 0.79 -18.19
C PHE A 220 5.37 2.03 -17.51
N ALA A 221 6.71 2.08 -17.47
CA ALA A 221 7.49 3.18 -16.91
C ALA A 221 7.06 4.57 -17.43
N GLN A 222 6.72 4.65 -18.71
CA GLN A 222 6.26 5.89 -19.33
C GLN A 222 4.97 6.43 -18.71
N ASP A 223 4.13 5.57 -18.11
CA ASP A 223 2.85 5.97 -17.55
C ASP A 223 2.94 6.20 -16.03
N VAL A 224 3.64 5.33 -15.32
CA VAL A 224 3.67 5.29 -13.84
C VAL A 224 5.02 5.64 -13.22
N GLY A 225 6.04 5.90 -14.04
CA GLY A 225 7.38 6.28 -13.62
C GLY A 225 8.29 5.11 -13.27
N THR A 226 9.54 5.45 -12.99
CA THR A 226 10.63 4.53 -12.65
C THR A 226 11.19 4.82 -11.25
N THR A 227 11.98 3.91 -10.69
CA THR A 227 12.71 4.17 -9.43
C THR A 227 13.68 5.34 -9.58
N ARG A 228 14.32 5.49 -10.73
CA ARG A 228 15.24 6.60 -11.02
C ARG A 228 14.53 7.97 -11.02
N GLU A 229 13.32 8.03 -11.57
CA GLU A 229 12.50 9.24 -11.53
C GLU A 229 12.10 9.56 -10.10
N ALA A 230 11.68 8.56 -9.32
CA ALA A 230 11.33 8.75 -7.92
C ALA A 230 12.50 9.30 -7.08
N SER A 231 13.73 8.81 -7.29
CA SER A 231 14.92 9.38 -6.64
C SER A 231 15.15 10.84 -7.04
N SER A 232 14.86 11.20 -8.29
CA SER A 232 14.97 12.59 -8.77
C SER A 232 13.90 13.49 -8.16
N GLU A 233 12.66 12.98 -8.01
CA GLU A 233 11.57 13.66 -7.32
C GLU A 233 11.97 14.01 -5.89
N VAL A 234 12.52 13.04 -5.12
CA VAL A 234 12.92 13.27 -3.72
C VAL A 234 14.06 14.27 -3.55
N ARG A 235 15.05 14.22 -4.45
CA ARG A 235 16.19 15.16 -4.44
C ARG A 235 15.77 16.61 -4.63
N ALA A 236 14.59 16.88 -5.20
CA ALA A 236 14.11 18.26 -5.38
C ALA A 236 13.71 18.93 -4.06
N PHE A 237 13.50 18.17 -2.97
CA PHE A 237 13.00 18.74 -1.73
C PHE A 237 13.76 18.38 -0.45
N VAL A 238 14.61 17.36 -0.45
CA VAL A 238 15.49 17.01 0.69
C VAL A 238 16.95 17.29 0.32
N GLU A 239 17.66 18.07 1.13
CA GLU A 239 19.11 18.21 1.08
C GLU A 239 19.75 17.17 2.03
N GLY A 240 20.77 16.42 1.59
CA GLY A 240 21.50 15.47 2.45
C GLY A 240 21.24 13.97 2.16
N ASP A 241 21.30 13.12 3.19
CA ASP A 241 21.15 11.66 3.05
C ASP A 241 19.74 11.30 2.54
N PHE A 242 19.73 10.64 1.39
CA PHE A 242 18.52 10.35 0.64
C PHE A 242 17.93 9.02 1.08
N PHE A 243 16.60 8.94 1.14
CA PHE A 243 15.93 7.65 1.18
C PHE A 243 16.27 6.88 -0.11
N ASP A 244 16.78 5.65 0.02
CA ASP A 244 17.42 4.94 -1.09
C ASP A 244 16.46 4.55 -2.22
N THR A 245 15.18 4.29 -1.91
CA THR A 245 14.26 3.63 -2.84
C THR A 245 12.83 4.18 -2.84
N PRO A 246 12.62 5.51 -3.01
CA PRO A 246 11.28 6.08 -3.05
C PRO A 246 10.45 5.53 -4.22
N LYS A 247 9.12 5.56 -4.07
CA LYS A 247 8.18 5.26 -5.16
C LYS A 247 7.80 6.54 -5.92
N PRO A 248 7.63 6.47 -7.25
CA PRO A 248 7.28 7.63 -8.06
C PRO A 248 5.83 8.06 -7.81
N GLU A 249 5.57 9.37 -7.80
CA GLU A 249 4.21 9.88 -7.55
C GLU A 249 3.17 9.36 -8.55
N ARG A 250 3.58 9.13 -9.81
CA ARG A 250 2.69 8.64 -10.88
C ARG A 250 2.18 7.22 -10.64
N LEU A 251 2.95 6.38 -9.96
CA LEU A 251 2.53 5.04 -9.53
C LEU A 251 1.41 5.16 -8.49
N LEU A 252 1.59 6.00 -7.47
CA LEU A 252 0.59 6.22 -6.43
C LEU A 252 -0.66 6.88 -7.00
N LYS A 253 -0.53 7.83 -7.93
CA LYS A 253 -1.66 8.43 -8.64
C LYS A 253 -2.50 7.37 -9.33
N ARG A 254 -1.86 6.43 -10.04
CA ARG A 254 -2.55 5.31 -10.69
C ARG A 254 -3.35 4.49 -9.69
N VAL A 255 -2.75 4.13 -8.54
CA VAL A 255 -3.44 3.39 -7.49
C VAL A 255 -4.65 4.17 -6.95
N LEU A 256 -4.47 5.45 -6.62
CA LEU A 256 -5.54 6.26 -6.02
C LEU A 256 -6.66 6.62 -7.01
N GLU A 257 -6.38 6.73 -8.30
CA GLU A 257 -7.41 6.86 -9.35
C GLU A 257 -8.32 5.64 -9.39
N ILE A 258 -7.73 4.46 -9.28
CA ILE A 258 -8.45 3.17 -9.33
C ILE A 258 -9.22 2.91 -8.03
N ALA A 259 -8.63 3.25 -6.88
CA ALA A 259 -9.12 2.80 -5.57
C ALA A 259 -9.99 3.83 -4.81
N THR A 260 -9.92 5.13 -5.15
CA THR A 260 -10.47 6.18 -4.28
C THR A 260 -11.20 7.31 -5.03
N ASN A 261 -11.93 8.11 -4.25
CA ASN A 261 -12.50 9.42 -4.58
C ASN A 261 -11.91 10.51 -3.68
N PRO A 262 -12.03 11.80 -4.04
CA PRO A 262 -11.74 12.90 -3.12
C PRO A 262 -12.48 12.73 -1.77
N GLY A 263 -11.81 13.05 -0.66
CA GLY A 263 -12.32 12.92 0.71
C GLY A 263 -12.10 11.55 1.37
N ASP A 264 -11.84 10.50 0.57
CA ASP A 264 -11.53 9.16 1.09
C ASP A 264 -10.24 9.16 1.92
N LEU A 265 -10.15 8.21 2.85
CA LEU A 265 -8.99 8.05 3.73
C LEU A 265 -8.00 7.03 3.16
N VAL A 266 -6.77 7.46 2.96
CA VAL A 266 -5.63 6.65 2.51
C VAL A 266 -4.69 6.38 3.69
N LEU A 267 -4.18 5.16 3.82
CA LEU A 267 -3.19 4.79 4.82
C LEU A 267 -1.92 4.27 4.14
N ASP A 268 -0.78 4.71 4.65
CA ASP A 268 0.53 4.11 4.38
C ASP A 268 1.25 3.86 5.71
N SER A 269 1.54 2.58 6.01
CA SER A 269 2.25 2.20 7.23
C SER A 269 3.75 1.97 7.02
N PHE A 270 4.25 2.26 5.81
CA PHE A 270 5.66 2.21 5.40
C PHE A 270 5.94 3.46 4.56
N ALA A 271 5.73 4.64 5.16
CA ALA A 271 5.60 5.87 4.40
C ALA A 271 6.88 6.32 3.68
N GLY A 272 8.05 5.89 4.16
CA GLY A 272 9.37 6.19 3.62
C GLY A 272 9.56 7.68 3.37
N SER A 273 9.70 8.05 2.09
CA SER A 273 9.85 9.46 1.67
C SER A 273 8.55 10.28 1.63
N GLY A 274 7.43 9.72 2.08
CA GLY A 274 6.13 10.40 2.16
C GLY A 274 5.39 10.53 0.83
N THR A 275 5.72 9.73 -0.19
CA THR A 275 5.08 9.79 -1.52
C THR A 275 3.57 9.61 -1.43
N THR A 276 3.07 8.64 -0.66
CA THR A 276 1.62 8.36 -0.56
C THR A 276 0.85 9.55 -0.02
N GLY A 277 1.34 10.19 1.04
CA GLY A 277 0.72 11.39 1.62
C GLY A 277 0.75 12.57 0.66
N ALA A 278 1.87 12.81 -0.02
CA ALA A 278 1.98 13.89 -1.01
C ALA A 278 0.95 13.73 -2.14
N VAL A 279 0.86 12.53 -2.73
CA VAL A 279 -0.07 12.24 -3.82
C VAL A 279 -1.53 12.27 -3.35
N ALA A 280 -1.83 11.63 -2.22
CA ALA A 280 -3.17 11.66 -1.64
C ALA A 280 -3.64 13.08 -1.36
N HIS A 281 -2.76 13.93 -0.80
CA HIS A 281 -3.06 15.32 -0.51
C HIS A 281 -3.34 16.13 -1.78
N LYS A 282 -2.45 16.05 -2.79
CA LYS A 282 -2.63 16.74 -4.08
C LYS A 282 -3.92 16.32 -4.79
N MET A 283 -4.34 15.07 -4.59
CA MET A 283 -5.59 14.53 -5.13
C MET A 283 -6.81 14.83 -4.23
N GLY A 284 -6.68 15.54 -3.11
CA GLY A 284 -7.80 15.89 -2.24
C GLY A 284 -8.34 14.72 -1.41
N ARG A 285 -7.49 13.75 -1.05
CA ARG A 285 -7.80 12.66 -0.12
C ARG A 285 -7.28 13.00 1.27
N ARG A 286 -7.90 12.42 2.30
CA ARG A 286 -7.34 12.40 3.66
C ARG A 286 -6.30 11.30 3.73
N TRP A 287 -5.27 11.46 4.55
CA TRP A 287 -4.21 10.47 4.64
C TRP A 287 -3.70 10.30 6.07
N ILE A 288 -3.21 9.10 6.35
CA ILE A 288 -2.40 8.77 7.54
C ILE A 288 -1.14 8.10 7.04
N MET A 289 0.01 8.57 7.51
CA MET A 289 1.31 7.97 7.24
C MET A 289 1.96 7.57 8.55
N VAL A 290 2.58 6.40 8.58
CA VAL A 290 3.36 5.90 9.72
C VAL A 290 4.76 5.57 9.20
N GLU A 291 5.76 6.02 9.93
CA GLU A 291 7.16 5.77 9.63
C GLU A 291 7.97 5.65 10.93
N LEU A 292 9.02 4.83 10.90
CA LEU A 292 9.92 4.59 12.01
C LEU A 292 11.14 5.52 11.93
N GLY A 293 11.64 5.95 13.09
CA GLY A 293 12.83 6.78 13.19
C GLY A 293 12.64 8.21 12.69
N GLU A 294 13.73 8.85 12.30
CA GLU A 294 13.78 10.28 11.98
C GLU A 294 13.26 10.63 10.58
N HIS A 295 12.90 9.65 9.74
CA HIS A 295 12.44 9.89 8.36
C HIS A 295 11.20 10.79 8.29
N CYS A 296 10.36 10.76 9.34
CA CYS A 296 9.28 11.73 9.48
C CYS A 296 9.80 13.18 9.44
N HIS A 297 10.86 13.48 10.20
CA HIS A 297 11.46 14.81 10.31
C HIS A 297 12.34 15.16 9.12
N THR A 298 13.10 14.21 8.60
CA THR A 298 14.08 14.46 7.55
C THR A 298 13.48 14.44 6.14
N HIS A 299 12.45 13.63 5.88
CA HIS A 299 11.90 13.45 4.54
C HIS A 299 10.42 13.85 4.43
N ILE A 300 9.56 13.34 5.32
CA ILE A 300 8.10 13.49 5.17
C ILE A 300 7.64 14.93 5.46
N ILE A 301 8.05 15.51 6.59
CA ILE A 301 7.64 16.86 7.00
C ILE A 301 8.10 17.92 5.97
N PRO A 302 9.38 17.98 5.56
CA PRO A 302 9.83 18.97 4.57
C PRO A 302 9.13 18.83 3.23
N ARG A 303 8.88 17.58 2.78
CA ARG A 303 8.12 17.32 1.55
C ARG A 303 6.70 17.86 1.65
N LEU A 304 5.99 17.52 2.71
CA LEU A 304 4.58 17.91 2.86
C LEU A 304 4.40 19.41 3.09
N GLN A 305 5.34 20.08 3.75
CA GLN A 305 5.34 21.54 3.85
C GLN A 305 5.36 22.17 2.45
N LYS A 306 6.30 21.76 1.58
CA LYS A 306 6.34 22.25 0.18
C LYS A 306 5.08 21.92 -0.62
N VAL A 307 4.47 20.75 -0.38
CA VAL A 307 3.19 20.39 -1.01
C VAL A 307 2.09 21.36 -0.56
N ILE A 308 1.97 21.61 0.74
CA ILE A 308 0.94 22.49 1.32
C ILE A 308 1.17 23.94 0.92
N ASP A 309 2.42 24.40 0.89
CA ASP A 309 2.76 25.76 0.50
C ASP A 309 2.61 26.00 -1.02
N GLY A 310 2.33 24.95 -1.79
CA GLY A 310 2.17 25.02 -3.26
C GLY A 310 3.50 25.19 -4.01
N GLU A 311 4.62 25.00 -3.32
CA GLU A 311 5.97 25.11 -3.85
C GLU A 311 6.43 23.83 -4.56
N ASP A 312 5.80 22.69 -4.27
CA ASP A 312 6.10 21.43 -4.95
C ASP A 312 5.56 21.41 -6.39
N LYS A 313 6.47 21.63 -7.34
CA LYS A 313 6.20 21.57 -8.79
C LYS A 313 6.48 20.21 -9.42
N GLY A 314 6.93 19.21 -8.63
CA GLY A 314 7.32 17.89 -9.11
C GLY A 314 6.17 16.89 -9.22
N GLY A 315 6.50 15.69 -9.70
CA GLY A 315 5.62 14.53 -9.71
C GLY A 315 4.30 14.77 -10.45
N ILE A 316 3.18 14.72 -9.73
CA ILE A 316 1.83 14.84 -10.30
C ILE A 316 1.22 16.24 -10.20
N SER A 317 1.93 17.22 -9.64
CA SER A 317 1.37 18.54 -9.33
C SER A 317 0.70 19.22 -10.53
N GLU A 318 1.36 19.21 -11.69
CA GLU A 318 0.80 19.77 -12.94
C GLU A 318 -0.42 18.97 -13.42
N ALA A 319 -0.33 17.64 -13.42
CA ALA A 319 -1.39 16.75 -13.90
C ALA A 319 -2.70 16.88 -13.11
N VAL A 320 -2.63 17.33 -11.85
CA VAL A 320 -3.81 17.59 -11.01
C VAL A 320 -4.05 19.07 -10.73
N SER A 321 -3.33 19.96 -11.41
CA SER A 321 -3.45 21.43 -11.27
C SER A 321 -3.29 21.92 -9.82
N TRP A 322 -2.40 21.29 -9.04
CA TRP A 322 -2.21 21.57 -7.62
C TRP A 322 -1.68 22.99 -7.36
N GLN A 323 -2.28 23.69 -6.40
CA GLN A 323 -1.92 25.08 -6.04
C GLN A 323 -1.49 25.26 -4.57
N GLY A 324 -1.46 24.19 -3.78
CA GLY A 324 -1.26 24.26 -2.32
C GLY A 324 -2.56 24.34 -1.52
N GLY A 325 -2.42 24.44 -0.20
CA GLY A 325 -3.48 24.47 0.80
C GLY A 325 -3.48 23.26 1.72
N GLY A 326 -4.35 23.27 2.74
CA GLY A 326 -4.51 22.19 3.70
C GLY A 326 -3.52 22.24 4.86
N GLY A 327 -3.33 21.10 5.53
CA GLY A 327 -2.46 20.98 6.70
C GLY A 327 -2.35 19.53 7.14
N PHE A 328 -1.40 19.25 8.03
CA PHE A 328 -1.28 17.96 8.70
C PHE A 328 -1.07 18.15 10.19
N ARG A 329 -1.31 17.07 10.95
CA ARG A 329 -0.90 16.96 12.35
C ARG A 329 0.18 15.90 12.43
N TYR A 330 1.18 16.16 13.25
CA TYR A 330 2.27 15.25 13.51
C TYR A 330 2.14 14.70 14.94
N TYR A 331 2.38 13.40 15.09
CA TYR A 331 2.33 12.70 16.37
C TYR A 331 3.55 11.78 16.47
N THR A 332 4.07 11.64 17.68
CA THR A 332 5.10 10.65 18.02
C THR A 332 4.52 9.58 18.92
N LEU A 333 5.05 8.36 18.82
CA LEU A 333 4.69 7.30 19.76
C LEU A 333 5.48 7.54 21.05
N ALA A 334 4.76 7.70 22.16
CA ALA A 334 5.40 7.75 23.47
C ALA A 334 5.88 6.34 23.89
N PRO A 335 6.86 6.23 24.79
CA PRO A 335 7.20 4.96 25.45
C PRO A 335 5.96 4.30 26.06
N SER A 336 6.05 3.01 26.38
CA SER A 336 5.00 2.30 27.10
C SER A 336 4.66 3.04 28.39
N LEU A 337 3.37 3.38 28.56
CA LEU A 337 2.89 4.09 29.76
C LEU A 337 3.21 3.32 31.04
N LEU A 338 3.16 1.99 30.98
CA LEU A 338 3.47 1.12 32.10
C LEU A 338 4.73 0.31 31.85
N GLN A 339 5.51 0.13 32.91
CA GLN A 339 6.69 -0.75 32.94
C GLN A 339 6.67 -1.57 34.23
N GLN A 340 7.36 -2.70 34.23
CA GLN A 340 7.55 -3.49 35.44
C GLN A 340 8.75 -2.94 36.24
N ASP A 341 8.57 -2.82 37.55
CA ASP A 341 9.68 -2.54 38.47
C ASP A 341 10.54 -3.80 38.73
N ALA A 342 11.56 -3.66 39.57
CA ALA A 342 12.47 -4.76 39.93
C ALA A 342 11.77 -5.94 40.62
N TYR A 343 10.52 -5.79 41.06
CA TYR A 343 9.71 -6.80 41.72
C TYR A 343 8.58 -7.34 40.83
N GLY A 344 8.55 -6.96 39.54
CA GLY A 344 7.53 -7.37 38.58
C GLY A 344 6.19 -6.64 38.75
N GLN A 345 6.15 -5.54 39.49
CA GLN A 345 4.93 -4.74 39.64
C GLN A 345 4.82 -3.70 38.54
N TRP A 346 3.64 -3.60 37.93
CA TRP A 346 3.35 -2.56 36.96
C TRP A 346 3.30 -1.19 37.65
N VAL A 347 4.11 -0.27 37.15
CA VAL A 347 4.18 1.13 37.57
C VAL A 347 4.14 2.05 36.36
N ILE A 348 3.78 3.31 36.56
CA ILE A 348 3.86 4.33 35.50
C ILE A 348 5.33 4.52 35.13
N ASN A 349 5.61 4.52 33.83
CA ASN A 349 6.95 4.75 33.30
C ASN A 349 7.45 6.14 33.73
N LYS A 350 8.70 6.21 34.21
CA LYS A 350 9.31 7.43 34.74
C LYS A 350 9.53 8.50 33.67
N GLU A 351 9.52 8.12 32.39
CA GLU A 351 9.63 9.04 31.26
C GLU A 351 8.35 9.85 31.03
N TYR A 352 7.22 9.44 31.62
CA TYR A 352 5.97 10.19 31.52
C TYR A 352 5.97 11.40 32.45
N ASN A 353 5.90 12.59 31.85
CA ASN A 353 5.52 13.79 32.57
C ASN A 353 3.97 13.85 32.75
N ALA A 354 3.49 14.85 33.51
CA ALA A 354 2.08 14.99 33.83
C ALA A 354 1.18 15.16 32.58
N GLU A 355 1.67 15.89 31.58
CA GLU A 355 0.95 16.11 30.33
C GLU A 355 0.83 14.83 29.50
N MET A 356 1.95 14.11 29.30
CA MET A 356 1.94 12.82 28.59
C MET A 356 1.00 11.82 29.27
N LEU A 357 1.02 11.78 30.61
CA LEU A 357 0.16 10.91 31.41
C LEU A 357 -1.32 11.27 31.21
N ALA A 358 -1.65 12.57 31.26
CA ALA A 358 -3.00 13.04 31.01
C ALA A 358 -3.47 12.72 29.58
N GLN A 359 -2.63 12.97 28.57
CA GLN A 359 -2.92 12.64 27.17
C GLN A 359 -3.20 11.15 26.97
N ALA A 360 -2.31 10.28 27.48
CA ALA A 360 -2.44 8.84 27.36
C ALA A 360 -3.71 8.32 28.06
N LEU A 361 -3.95 8.76 29.30
CA LEU A 361 -5.11 8.32 30.06
C LEU A 361 -6.43 8.87 29.52
N CYS A 362 -6.44 10.09 28.96
CA CYS A 362 -7.59 10.59 28.19
C CYS A 362 -7.91 9.62 27.06
N LYS A 363 -6.91 9.28 26.23
CA LYS A 363 -7.13 8.39 25.07
C LYS A 363 -7.60 7.00 25.49
N LEU A 364 -7.02 6.42 26.54
CA LEU A 364 -7.35 5.07 27.03
C LEU A 364 -8.76 4.97 27.63
N GLU A 365 -9.26 6.05 28.23
CA GLU A 365 -10.62 6.11 28.78
C GLU A 365 -11.65 6.71 27.80
N GLY A 366 -11.25 7.06 26.57
CA GLY A 366 -12.17 7.56 25.53
C GLY A 366 -12.47 9.07 25.60
N PHE A 367 -11.63 9.84 26.27
CA PHE A 367 -11.71 11.30 26.36
C PHE A 367 -10.81 11.95 25.31
N THR A 368 -11.22 13.13 24.84
CA THR A 368 -10.37 14.02 24.04
C THR A 368 -9.52 14.85 25.00
N TYR A 369 -8.19 14.76 24.89
CA TYR A 369 -7.30 15.63 25.63
C TYR A 369 -7.45 17.07 25.14
N ALA A 370 -7.84 17.95 26.04
CA ALA A 370 -8.13 19.35 25.78
C ALA A 370 -8.09 20.08 27.14
N PRO A 371 -6.87 20.35 27.67
CA PRO A 371 -6.71 20.95 28.99
C PRO A 371 -7.31 22.37 29.02
N SER A 372 -7.91 22.74 30.15
CA SER A 372 -8.48 24.07 30.37
C SER A 372 -7.49 25.02 31.04
N ASP A 373 -7.36 26.23 30.51
CA ASP A 373 -6.62 27.32 31.16
C ASP A 373 -7.33 27.86 32.41
N ALA A 374 -8.64 27.63 32.54
CA ALA A 374 -9.45 28.15 33.64
C ALA A 374 -9.62 27.15 34.81
N HIS A 375 -9.56 25.86 34.51
CA HIS A 375 -9.82 24.80 35.48
C HIS A 375 -8.73 23.75 35.44
N TYR A 376 -7.89 23.72 36.48
CA TYR A 376 -6.73 22.81 36.56
C TYR A 376 -7.10 21.32 36.47
N TRP A 377 -8.31 20.94 36.86
CA TRP A 377 -8.77 19.55 36.86
C TRP A 377 -9.38 19.10 35.53
N MET A 378 -9.64 20.03 34.60
CA MET A 378 -10.18 19.72 33.27
C MET A 378 -9.04 19.41 32.31
N HIS A 379 -8.55 18.16 32.31
CA HIS A 379 -7.49 17.73 31.37
C HIS A 379 -8.05 17.29 30.01
N GLY A 380 -9.32 16.89 29.96
CA GLY A 380 -9.99 16.48 28.74
C GLY A 380 -11.48 16.27 28.95
N HIS A 381 -12.19 15.99 27.87
CA HIS A 381 -13.64 15.81 27.88
C HIS A 381 -14.10 14.70 26.92
N SER A 382 -15.18 14.00 27.27
CA SER A 382 -15.86 13.03 26.38
C SER A 382 -17.14 13.64 25.78
N THR A 383 -17.82 14.50 26.54
CA THR A 383 -18.99 15.29 26.16
C THR A 383 -18.89 16.70 26.74
N GLU A 384 -19.87 17.56 26.50
CA GLU A 384 -19.88 18.93 27.07
C GLU A 384 -19.98 18.99 28.60
N ARG A 385 -20.31 17.87 29.26
CA ARG A 385 -20.49 17.80 30.73
C ARG A 385 -19.66 16.72 31.40
N ASP A 386 -18.86 15.96 30.65
CA ASP A 386 -18.11 14.83 31.17
C ASP A 386 -16.60 15.05 30.97
N TYR A 387 -15.88 15.11 32.08
CA TYR A 387 -14.49 15.54 32.13
C TYR A 387 -13.60 14.50 32.80
N ILE A 388 -12.29 14.61 32.57
CA ILE A 388 -11.28 13.76 33.17
C ILE A 388 -10.19 14.58 33.86
N TYR A 389 -9.86 14.19 35.10
CA TYR A 389 -8.73 14.68 35.86
C TYR A 389 -7.75 13.54 36.11
N VAL A 390 -6.47 13.80 35.87
CA VAL A 390 -5.40 12.80 35.99
C VAL A 390 -4.32 13.32 36.92
N THR A 391 -3.96 12.56 37.95
CA THR A 391 -2.92 12.95 38.90
C THR A 391 -2.12 11.75 39.40
N THR A 392 -0.85 11.96 39.75
CA THR A 392 -0.04 10.95 40.45
C THR A 392 -0.13 11.07 41.97
N ALA A 393 -0.84 12.10 42.47
CA ALA A 393 -1.02 12.33 43.90
C ALA A 393 -1.99 11.32 44.54
N ASN A 394 -1.82 11.11 45.85
CA ASN A 394 -2.82 10.46 46.67
C ASN A 394 -3.89 11.47 47.08
N LEU A 395 -5.16 11.17 46.81
CA LEU A 395 -6.28 12.06 47.11
C LEU A 395 -7.02 11.63 48.37
N ASN A 396 -7.10 12.52 49.36
CA ASN A 396 -7.89 12.28 50.58
C ASN A 396 -9.37 12.70 50.39
N HIS A 397 -10.21 12.42 51.39
CA HIS A 397 -11.64 12.73 51.35
C HIS A 397 -11.93 14.23 51.14
N GLU A 398 -11.18 15.12 51.80
CA GLU A 398 -11.36 16.57 51.70
C GLU A 398 -11.06 17.09 50.28
N GLN A 399 -9.97 16.61 49.68
CA GLN A 399 -9.60 16.95 48.30
C GLN A 399 -10.63 16.43 47.29
N LEU A 400 -11.16 15.22 47.50
CA LEU A 400 -12.21 14.66 46.65
C LEU A 400 -13.53 15.43 46.80
N GLN A 401 -13.89 15.85 48.01
CA GLN A 401 -15.07 16.69 48.23
C GLN A 401 -14.91 18.05 47.53
N GLN A 402 -13.75 18.69 47.67
CA GLN A 402 -13.46 19.94 46.97
C GLN A 402 -13.57 19.80 45.44
N LEU A 403 -13.02 18.71 44.87
CA LEU A 403 -13.16 18.45 43.43
C LEU A 403 -14.62 18.23 43.01
N SER A 404 -15.42 17.56 43.84
CA SER A 404 -16.85 17.34 43.61
C SER A 404 -17.61 18.68 43.59
N ASP A 405 -17.29 19.57 44.54
CA ASP A 405 -17.91 20.89 44.66
C ASP A 405 -17.50 21.81 43.51
N GLU A 406 -16.21 21.82 43.11
CA GLU A 406 -15.68 22.61 41.99
C GLU A 406 -16.23 22.15 40.64
N ALA A 407 -16.37 20.84 40.43
CA ALA A 407 -16.99 20.28 39.23
C ALA A 407 -18.47 20.66 39.15
N GLY A 408 -19.15 20.70 40.30
CA GLY A 408 -20.57 21.01 40.41
C GLY A 408 -21.46 19.84 40.00
N ALA A 409 -22.74 19.90 40.40
CA ALA A 409 -23.68 18.78 40.26
C ALA A 409 -24.08 18.46 38.81
N GLU A 410 -23.90 19.40 37.88
CA GLU A 410 -24.30 19.26 36.47
C GLU A 410 -23.24 18.60 35.57
N ARG A 411 -22.04 18.36 36.10
CA ARG A 411 -20.91 17.77 35.38
C ARG A 411 -20.53 16.43 36.00
N SER A 412 -20.05 15.49 35.20
CA SER A 412 -19.37 14.29 35.69
C SER A 412 -17.86 14.45 35.54
N LEU A 413 -17.12 13.93 36.52
CA LEU A 413 -15.66 13.97 36.53
C LEU A 413 -15.07 12.59 36.85
N LEU A 414 -14.34 12.04 35.90
CA LEU A 414 -13.49 10.86 36.08
C LEU A 414 -12.13 11.29 36.65
N VAL A 415 -11.83 10.86 37.87
CA VAL A 415 -10.55 11.12 38.54
C VAL A 415 -9.69 9.86 38.50
N LEU A 416 -8.53 9.95 37.83
CA LEU A 416 -7.51 8.90 37.82
C LEU A 416 -6.35 9.31 38.72
N CYS A 417 -6.12 8.53 39.78
CA CYS A 417 -5.07 8.79 40.78
C CYS A 417 -4.32 7.52 41.18
N THR A 418 -3.12 7.64 41.75
CA THR A 418 -2.33 6.46 42.20
C THR A 418 -2.93 5.83 43.45
N ALA A 419 -3.48 6.66 44.33
CA ALA A 419 -4.18 6.25 45.54
C ALA A 419 -5.26 7.27 45.90
N PHE A 420 -6.27 6.79 46.62
CA PHE A 420 -7.23 7.66 47.27
C PHE A 420 -7.71 7.04 48.59
N GLY A 421 -8.01 7.90 49.55
CA GLY A 421 -8.46 7.55 50.89
C GLY A 421 -9.79 8.24 51.23
N GLY A 422 -10.86 7.46 51.32
CA GLY A 422 -12.19 7.93 51.71
C GLY A 422 -13.29 7.12 51.04
N ARG A 423 -14.23 6.59 51.82
CA ARG A 423 -15.52 6.09 51.32
C ARG A 423 -16.51 7.25 51.37
N GLY A 424 -16.47 8.12 50.38
CA GLY A 424 -17.49 9.14 50.13
C GLY A 424 -18.32 8.71 48.92
N ASP A 425 -19.64 8.90 49.00
CA ASP A 425 -20.52 8.76 47.84
C ASP A 425 -20.63 10.14 47.17
N TYR A 426 -19.83 10.35 46.12
CA TYR A 426 -19.82 11.61 45.38
C TYR A 426 -20.71 11.45 44.15
N PRO A 427 -21.83 12.17 44.04
CA PRO A 427 -22.82 11.93 42.98
C PRO A 427 -22.28 12.22 41.57
N ASN A 428 -21.22 13.02 41.46
CA ASN A 428 -20.63 13.49 40.22
C ASN A 428 -19.18 13.02 39.98
N LEU A 429 -18.55 12.31 40.93
CA LEU A 429 -17.17 11.84 40.77
C LEU A 429 -17.10 10.32 40.60
N THR A 430 -16.30 9.90 39.63
CA THR A 430 -15.83 8.51 39.54
C THR A 430 -14.33 8.48 39.78
N VAL A 431 -13.87 7.89 40.87
CA VAL A 431 -12.44 7.83 41.21
C VAL A 431 -11.90 6.42 40.93
N LYS A 432 -10.87 6.30 40.09
CA LYS A 432 -10.23 5.01 39.76
C LYS A 432 -8.72 5.05 39.97
N LYS A 433 -8.13 3.89 40.30
CA LYS A 433 -6.70 3.77 40.58
C LYS A 433 -5.89 3.44 39.34
N ILE A 434 -4.81 4.17 39.09
CA ILE A 434 -3.77 3.82 38.11
C ILE A 434 -2.57 3.18 38.83
N PRO A 435 -1.92 2.15 38.25
CA PRO A 435 -2.11 1.66 36.88
C PRO A 435 -3.23 0.63 36.71
N LYS A 436 -3.82 0.11 37.81
CA LYS A 436 -4.81 -0.97 37.78
C LYS A 436 -5.95 -0.76 36.77
N GLN A 437 -6.45 0.46 36.64
CA GLN A 437 -7.54 0.82 35.74
C GLN A 437 -7.21 0.58 34.26
N VAL A 438 -5.95 0.75 33.87
CA VAL A 438 -5.54 0.71 32.46
C VAL A 438 -4.81 -0.57 32.08
N LEU A 439 -4.47 -1.43 33.04
CA LEU A 439 -3.73 -2.68 32.78
C LEU A 439 -4.33 -3.53 31.66
N SER A 440 -5.66 -3.65 31.59
CA SER A 440 -6.34 -4.47 30.58
C SER A 440 -6.62 -3.75 29.25
N ARG A 441 -6.17 -2.50 29.09
CA ARG A 441 -6.49 -1.67 27.91
C ARG A 441 -5.50 -1.87 26.77
N CYS A 442 -4.25 -2.21 27.08
CA CYS A 442 -3.18 -2.41 26.12
C CYS A 442 -2.25 -3.53 26.59
N GLU A 443 -1.40 -3.98 25.68
CA GLU A 443 -0.16 -4.68 26.01
C GLU A 443 0.90 -3.64 26.41
N TRP A 444 1.75 -3.99 27.39
CA TRP A 444 2.69 -3.04 28.01
C TRP A 444 4.10 -3.59 28.00
N GLY A 445 5.10 -2.70 27.95
CA GLY A 445 6.51 -3.08 28.02
C GLY A 445 7.10 -3.59 26.70
N HIS A 446 6.43 -3.33 25.58
CA HIS A 446 6.92 -3.61 24.24
C HIS A 446 7.38 -2.30 23.56
N ASP A 447 8.52 -1.78 23.98
CA ASP A 447 9.12 -0.56 23.40
C ASP A 447 10.18 -0.87 22.33
N ASP A 448 10.57 -2.15 22.19
CA ASP A 448 11.40 -2.64 21.10
C ASP A 448 10.53 -2.86 19.84
N TYR A 449 10.49 -1.83 18.99
CA TYR A 449 9.99 -1.91 17.62
C TYR A 449 11.14 -1.99 16.61
N SER A 450 12.33 -2.41 17.05
CA SER A 450 13.48 -2.48 16.17
C SER A 450 13.34 -3.71 15.27
N LEU A 451 13.54 -3.49 13.97
CA LEU A 451 13.81 -4.58 13.03
C LEU A 451 15.26 -5.11 13.20
N GLN A 452 16.01 -4.65 14.22
CA GLN A 452 17.38 -5.07 14.47
C GLN A 452 17.39 -6.32 15.35
N ILE A 453 17.74 -7.43 14.73
CA ILE A 453 17.78 -8.74 15.38
C ILE A 453 19.10 -8.87 16.15
N GLU A 454 19.23 -8.24 17.32
CA GLU A 454 20.43 -8.41 18.14
C GLU A 454 20.43 -9.71 18.99
N ASN A 455 19.29 -10.40 19.11
CA ASN A 455 19.17 -11.55 20.03
C ASN A 455 18.57 -12.81 19.40
N LEU A 456 19.30 -13.43 18.46
CA LEU A 456 19.05 -14.83 18.09
C LEU A 456 20.01 -15.78 18.84
N PRO A 457 19.53 -16.90 19.40
CA PRO A 457 20.43 -17.98 19.78
C PRO A 457 21.17 -18.48 18.55
N LYS A 458 22.50 -18.53 18.63
CA LYS A 458 23.36 -18.93 17.51
C LYS A 458 22.93 -20.29 16.97
N ALA A 459 22.69 -20.36 15.66
CA ALA A 459 22.49 -21.62 14.97
C ALA A 459 23.68 -22.55 15.26
N PRO A 460 23.44 -23.86 15.50
CA PRO A 460 24.53 -24.81 15.64
C PRO A 460 25.39 -24.78 14.37
N PRO A 461 26.72 -24.85 14.49
CA PRO A 461 27.61 -24.78 13.35
C PRO A 461 27.28 -25.90 12.35
N PHE A 462 27.20 -25.55 11.07
CA PHE A 462 27.08 -26.53 10.01
C PHE A 462 28.28 -27.49 10.07
N PRO A 463 28.07 -28.81 9.90
CA PRO A 463 29.18 -29.72 9.74
C PRO A 463 30.02 -29.28 8.53
N PRO A 464 31.36 -29.28 8.65
CA PRO A 464 32.22 -28.84 7.55
C PRO A 464 31.98 -29.70 6.32
N ASP A 465 31.95 -29.07 5.15
CA ASP A 465 31.89 -29.76 3.86
C ASP A 465 33.02 -30.81 3.79
N PRO A 466 32.76 -32.00 3.22
CA PRO A 466 33.80 -32.99 3.04
C PRO A 466 34.92 -32.40 2.19
N LEU A 467 36.15 -32.42 2.72
CA LEU A 467 37.34 -32.02 1.98
C LEU A 467 37.37 -32.76 0.63
N PRO A 468 37.62 -32.06 -0.49
CA PRO A 468 37.71 -32.71 -1.78
C PRO A 468 38.85 -33.73 -1.76
N GLN A 469 38.52 -34.99 -2.00
CA GLN A 469 39.51 -36.05 -2.17
C GLN A 469 40.41 -35.71 -3.36
N ALA A 470 41.71 -35.84 -3.16
CA ALA A 470 42.73 -35.59 -4.16
C ALA A 470 42.57 -36.55 -5.35
N GLY A 471 41.84 -36.09 -6.37
CA GLY A 471 41.83 -36.69 -7.70
C GLY A 471 42.98 -36.15 -8.52
N GLU A 472 43.82 -37.06 -9.00
CA GLU A 472 44.97 -36.80 -9.86
C GLU A 472 44.58 -35.93 -11.07
N GLY A 473 45.41 -34.92 -11.35
CA GLY A 473 45.08 -33.85 -12.27
C GLY A 473 45.15 -34.20 -13.75
N ARG A 474 44.44 -33.40 -14.55
CA ARG A 474 44.83 -33.06 -15.93
C ARG A 474 44.31 -31.68 -16.33
N LYS A 475 45.16 -30.96 -17.08
CA LYS A 475 45.06 -29.55 -17.47
C LYS A 475 44.01 -29.27 -18.54
N SER A 476 43.51 -28.04 -18.49
CA SER A 476 42.76 -27.30 -19.51
C SER A 476 43.57 -27.00 -20.79
N MET A 477 42.88 -26.86 -21.93
CA MET A 477 43.08 -25.72 -22.87
C MET A 477 41.81 -25.39 -23.69
N PRO A 478 41.72 -24.18 -24.31
CA PRO A 478 40.46 -23.58 -24.77
C PRO A 478 40.38 -23.21 -26.28
N VAL A 479 39.15 -22.87 -26.73
CA VAL A 479 38.69 -22.01 -27.87
C VAL A 479 38.65 -22.53 -29.34
N ASN A 480 37.44 -22.93 -29.78
CA ASN A 480 36.56 -22.40 -30.85
C ASN A 480 37.07 -22.15 -32.30
N VAL A 481 36.56 -22.91 -33.30
CA VAL A 481 35.99 -22.44 -34.60
C VAL A 481 34.99 -23.49 -35.14
N ALA A 482 33.94 -23.02 -35.81
CA ALA A 482 32.79 -23.73 -36.35
C ALA A 482 33.06 -24.87 -37.37
N GLN A 483 31.99 -25.69 -37.50
CA GLN A 483 31.62 -26.66 -38.54
C GLN A 483 32.13 -28.12 -38.46
N GLY A 484 31.24 -28.98 -37.94
CA GLY A 484 30.76 -30.19 -38.63
C GLY A 484 31.61 -31.46 -38.57
N GLY A 485 31.05 -32.51 -37.95
CA GLY A 485 31.44 -33.90 -38.21
C GLY A 485 31.86 -34.68 -36.97
N LEU A 486 31.24 -35.84 -36.78
CA LEU A 486 31.50 -36.81 -35.72
C LEU A 486 32.90 -37.46 -35.85
N PHE A 487 33.42 -37.92 -34.71
CA PHE A 487 34.48 -38.92 -34.49
C PHE A 487 35.97 -38.48 -34.52
N ASP A 488 36.62 -38.85 -33.41
CA ASP A 488 37.99 -39.37 -33.23
C ASP A 488 39.27 -38.50 -33.10
N GLU A 489 39.99 -38.86 -32.02
CA GLU A 489 41.44 -39.00 -31.79
C GLU A 489 42.42 -37.78 -31.76
N GLY A 490 43.04 -37.60 -30.58
CA GLY A 490 44.51 -37.59 -30.43
C GLY A 490 45.29 -36.26 -30.37
N GLY A 491 46.08 -36.05 -29.29
CA GLY A 491 47.37 -35.34 -29.34
C GLY A 491 47.53 -34.02 -28.55
N GLU A 492 48.60 -33.94 -27.73
CA GLU A 492 48.98 -32.88 -26.77
C GLU A 492 49.60 -31.61 -27.40
N ILE A 493 49.61 -30.47 -26.65
CA ILE A 493 50.80 -29.68 -26.20
C ILE A 493 50.37 -28.39 -25.46
N THR A 494 51.21 -27.96 -24.50
CA THR A 494 51.11 -26.98 -23.39
C THR A 494 51.16 -25.47 -23.70
N TRP A 495 50.61 -24.61 -22.81
CA TRP A 495 51.00 -23.19 -22.61
C TRP A 495 51.17 -22.78 -21.12
N GLN A 496 52.16 -21.91 -20.87
CA GLN A 496 52.55 -21.29 -19.58
C GLN A 496 51.69 -20.07 -19.21
N ARG A 497 51.49 -19.85 -17.90
CA ARG A 497 50.94 -18.62 -17.27
C ARG A 497 52.01 -17.51 -17.18
N SER A 498 51.58 -16.25 -17.33
CA SER A 498 52.30 -15.06 -16.87
C SER A 498 51.33 -14.09 -16.19
N ARG A 499 51.79 -13.49 -15.09
CA ARG A 499 51.08 -12.61 -14.15
C ARG A 499 50.99 -11.17 -14.67
N ARG A 500 49.92 -10.47 -14.29
CA ARG A 500 49.97 -9.21 -13.54
C ARG A 500 48.67 -9.01 -12.77
#